data_AF-A0A6A7VWW9-F1
#
_entry.id   AF-A0A6A7VWW9-F1
#
_cell.length_a   1.000
_cell.length_b   1.000
_cell.length_c   1.000
_cell.angle_alpha   90.00
_cell.angle_beta   90.00
_cell.angle_gamma   90.00
#
_symmetry.space_group_name_H-M   'P 1'
#
loop_
_entity.id
_entity.type
_entity.pdbx_description
1 polymer ?
#
loop_
_entity_poly.entity_id
_entity_poly.type
_entity_poly.pdbx_seq_one_letter_code
_entity_poly.pdbx_strand_id
1 'polypeptide(L)'
;MMDDKKIEEVAKVYMIGEFYDRDEAEWNYPITNEEKRNQCIIDFKAGAKWAINEFLKNLWHPASEAPKRRCNYLLLHYKDKEEECFEADVVDTKAWDCYIKGSLVEYINIDDLFPKGGEQ
;
A
#
# COMPACT_ATOMS: atom_id res chain seq x y z
N MET A 1 0.39 -6.30 -8.48
CA MET A 1 -0.98 -5.87 -8.09
C MET A 1 -1.47 -6.83 -7.01
N MET A 2 -2.12 -6.33 -5.96
CA MET A 2 -2.63 -7.22 -4.92
C MET A 2 -3.65 -8.21 -5.49
N ASP A 3 -3.64 -9.42 -4.93
CA ASP A 3 -4.48 -10.52 -5.38
C ASP A 3 -5.87 -10.38 -4.73
N ASP A 4 -6.85 -9.95 -5.52
CA ASP A 4 -8.25 -9.81 -5.11
C ASP A 4 -8.81 -11.09 -4.49
N LYS A 5 -8.32 -12.26 -4.91
CA LYS A 5 -8.73 -13.55 -4.36
C LYS A 5 -8.22 -13.72 -2.93
N LYS A 6 -6.99 -13.33 -2.64
CA LYS A 6 -6.43 -13.39 -1.28
C LYS A 6 -7.17 -12.45 -0.33
N ILE A 7 -7.52 -11.25 -0.78
CA ILE A 7 -8.32 -10.29 0.02
C ILE A 7 -9.69 -10.89 0.36
N GLU A 8 -10.32 -11.54 -0.63
CA GLU A 8 -11.61 -12.21 -0.43
C GLU A 8 -11.54 -13.41 0.51
N GLU A 9 -10.50 -14.25 0.39
CA GLU A 9 -10.27 -15.38 1.30
C GLU A 9 -10.08 -14.91 2.74
N VAL A 10 -9.30 -13.83 2.95
CA VAL A 10 -9.13 -13.22 4.28
C VAL A 10 -10.45 -12.64 4.79
N ALA A 11 -11.24 -11.95 3.96
CA ALA A 11 -12.56 -11.46 4.35
C ALA A 11 -13.47 -12.62 4.80
N LYS A 12 -13.43 -13.74 4.07
CA LYS A 12 -14.19 -14.95 4.41
C LYS A 12 -13.79 -15.52 5.77
N VAL A 13 -12.50 -15.55 6.08
CA VAL A 13 -11.98 -16.08 7.35
C VAL A 13 -12.28 -15.16 8.53
N TYR A 14 -11.95 -13.87 8.42
CA TYR A 14 -11.95 -12.97 9.58
C TYR A 14 -13.27 -12.23 9.81
N MET A 15 -14.08 -12.01 8.77
CA MET A 15 -15.31 -11.21 8.90
C MET A 15 -16.57 -12.06 8.99
N ILE A 16 -16.56 -13.27 8.39
CA ILE A 16 -17.74 -14.15 8.30
C ILE A 16 -17.43 -15.59 8.73
N GLY A 17 -16.23 -15.86 9.24
CA GLY A 17 -15.79 -17.19 9.64
C GLY A 17 -16.60 -17.72 10.81
N GLU A 18 -16.70 -19.05 10.86
CA GLU A 18 -17.31 -19.76 11.99
C GLU A 18 -16.49 -19.52 13.26
N PHE A 19 -17.17 -19.26 14.37
CA PHE A 19 -16.56 -19.29 15.70
C PHE A 19 -17.27 -20.32 16.55
N TYR A 20 -16.53 -20.93 17.47
CA TYR A 20 -17.11 -21.84 18.44
C TYR A 20 -17.73 -21.02 19.58
N ASP A 21 -19.04 -21.03 19.68
CA ASP A 21 -19.75 -20.45 20.80
C ASP A 21 -19.61 -21.40 22.01
N ARG A 22 -18.92 -20.94 23.05
CA ARG A 22 -18.66 -21.75 24.23
C ARG A 22 -19.89 -21.91 25.13
N ASP A 23 -20.82 -20.97 25.08
CA ASP A 23 -22.03 -20.99 25.90
C ASP A 23 -23.08 -21.91 25.25
N GLU A 24 -23.18 -21.90 23.92
CA GLU A 24 -24.06 -22.80 23.17
C GLU A 24 -23.40 -24.15 22.80
N ALA A 25 -22.09 -24.28 23.01
CA ALA A 25 -21.27 -25.45 22.68
C ALA A 25 -21.34 -25.89 21.20
N GLU A 26 -21.61 -24.94 20.30
CA GLU A 26 -21.81 -25.16 18.86
C GLU A 26 -20.99 -24.18 18.01
N TRP A 27 -20.71 -24.57 16.76
CA TRP A 27 -20.12 -23.66 15.77
C TRP A 27 -21.20 -22.73 15.25
N ASN A 28 -20.98 -21.42 15.39
CA ASN A 28 -21.91 -20.39 14.97
C ASN A 28 -21.28 -19.47 13.92
N TYR A 29 -22.13 -18.86 13.09
CA TYR A 29 -21.73 -17.86 12.12
C TYR A 29 -22.15 -16.48 12.62
N PRO A 30 -21.23 -15.50 12.67
CA PRO A 30 -21.56 -14.16 13.13
C PRO A 30 -22.60 -13.48 12.22
N ILE A 31 -22.67 -13.91 10.95
CA ILE A 31 -23.63 -13.40 9.97
C ILE A 31 -24.30 -14.58 9.26
N THR A 32 -25.53 -14.89 9.67
CA THR A 32 -26.32 -16.02 9.11
C THR A 32 -27.02 -15.67 7.80
N ASN A 33 -27.25 -14.39 7.52
CA ASN A 33 -27.85 -13.91 6.27
C ASN A 33 -26.79 -13.81 5.14
N GLU A 34 -27.04 -14.51 4.04
CA GLU A 34 -26.12 -14.59 2.89
C GLU A 34 -25.89 -13.25 2.18
N GLU A 35 -26.94 -12.46 1.99
CA GLU A 35 -26.85 -11.13 1.38
C GLU A 35 -25.95 -10.21 2.22
N LYS A 36 -26.11 -10.25 3.55
CA LYS A 36 -25.24 -9.51 4.47
C LYS A 36 -23.79 -9.99 4.41
N ARG A 37 -23.54 -11.31 4.33
CA ARG A 37 -22.18 -11.85 4.17
C ARG A 37 -21.53 -11.35 2.88
N ASN A 38 -22.25 -11.39 1.77
CA ASN A 38 -21.76 -10.94 0.48
C ASN A 38 -21.45 -9.43 0.51
N GLN A 39 -22.32 -8.62 1.13
CA GLN A 39 -22.08 -7.19 1.29
C GLN A 39 -20.82 -6.91 2.14
N CYS A 40 -20.63 -7.62 3.25
CA CYS A 40 -19.42 -7.46 4.08
C CYS A 40 -18.13 -7.77 3.32
N ILE A 41 -18.13 -8.81 2.48
CA ILE A 41 -16.98 -9.14 1.62
C ILE A 41 -16.71 -7.98 0.63
N ILE A 42 -17.76 -7.46 0.00
CA ILE A 42 -17.64 -6.35 -0.96
C ILE A 42 -17.07 -5.11 -0.28
N ASP A 43 -17.61 -4.74 0.89
CA ASP A 43 -17.18 -3.57 1.66
C ASP A 43 -15.72 -3.71 2.11
N PHE A 44 -15.33 -4.91 2.57
CA PHE A 44 -13.94 -5.19 2.95
C PHE A 44 -12.99 -5.05 1.75
N LYS A 45 -13.35 -5.62 0.60
CA LYS A 45 -12.54 -5.50 -0.63
C LYS A 45 -12.43 -4.04 -1.08
N ALA A 46 -13.51 -3.28 -1.00
CA ALA A 46 -13.51 -1.86 -1.33
C ALA A 46 -12.62 -1.05 -0.38
N GLY A 47 -12.75 -1.28 0.93
CA GLY A 47 -11.95 -0.64 1.97
C GLY A 47 -10.46 -0.95 1.85
N ALA A 48 -10.10 -2.23 1.62
CA ALA A 48 -8.72 -2.64 1.40
C ALA A 48 -8.12 -1.95 0.17
N LYS A 49 -8.83 -1.97 -0.97
CA LYS A 49 -8.40 -1.28 -2.19
C LYS A 49 -8.22 0.21 -1.99
N TRP A 50 -9.18 0.85 -1.32
CA TRP A 50 -9.09 2.27 -1.00
C TRP A 50 -7.86 2.57 -0.13
N ALA A 51 -7.68 1.85 0.99
CA ALA A 51 -6.58 2.07 1.91
C ALA A 51 -5.20 1.92 1.24
N ILE A 52 -5.03 0.89 0.40
CA ILE A 52 -3.79 0.68 -0.35
C ILE A 52 -3.55 1.80 -1.35
N ASN A 53 -4.58 2.20 -2.10
CA ASN A 53 -4.45 3.29 -3.07
C ASN A 53 -4.10 4.61 -2.39
N GLU A 54 -4.72 4.92 -1.25
CA GLU A 54 -4.38 6.11 -0.47
C GLU A 54 -2.97 6.02 0.12
N PHE A 55 -2.55 4.85 0.60
CA PHE A 55 -1.17 4.63 1.04
C PHE A 55 -0.18 4.90 -0.10
N LEU A 56 -0.37 4.27 -1.26
CA LEU A 56 0.53 4.39 -2.41
C LEU A 56 0.59 5.80 -2.98
N LYS A 57 -0.53 6.54 -3.04
CA LYS A 57 -0.56 7.93 -3.49
C LYS A 57 0.29 8.84 -2.62
N ASN A 58 0.30 8.60 -1.31
CA ASN A 58 1.02 9.45 -0.36
C ASN A 58 2.52 9.13 -0.26
N LEU A 59 3.02 8.11 -0.98
CA LEU A 59 4.44 7.78 -1.04
C LEU A 59 5.22 8.63 -2.05
N TRP A 60 4.55 9.14 -3.07
CA TRP A 60 5.20 9.90 -4.15
C TRP A 60 5.46 11.33 -3.72
N HIS A 61 6.72 11.74 -3.82
CA HIS A 61 7.17 13.10 -3.58
C HIS A 61 7.54 13.75 -4.91
N PRO A 62 7.10 15.00 -5.18
CA PRO A 62 7.49 15.69 -6.40
C PRO A 62 9.00 15.95 -6.41
N ALA A 63 9.62 15.87 -7.58
CA ALA A 63 11.06 16.13 -7.73
C ALA A 63 11.48 17.56 -7.32
N SER A 64 10.52 18.49 -7.31
CA SER A 64 10.71 19.86 -6.82
C SER A 64 10.94 19.95 -5.31
N GLU A 65 10.63 18.91 -4.52
CA GLU A 65 10.92 18.83 -3.09
C GLU A 65 12.12 17.91 -2.84
N ALA A 66 13.27 18.48 -2.47
CA ALA A 66 14.45 17.70 -2.16
C ALA A 66 14.22 16.75 -0.96
N PRO A 67 14.73 15.50 -0.99
CA PRO A 67 14.62 14.59 0.13
C PRO A 67 15.29 15.16 1.39
N LYS A 68 14.73 14.86 2.57
CA LYS A 68 15.11 15.53 3.84
C LYS A 68 16.42 15.03 4.45
N ARG A 69 16.79 13.76 4.24
CA ARG A 69 18.04 13.19 4.78
C ARG A 69 19.20 13.41 3.83
N ARG A 70 20.43 13.37 4.35
CA ARG A 70 21.65 13.54 3.53
C ARG A 70 21.79 12.48 2.44
N CYS A 71 21.52 11.22 2.77
CA CYS A 71 21.49 10.12 1.81
C CYS A 71 20.15 9.40 1.97
N ASN A 72 19.47 9.09 0.87
CA ASN A 72 18.26 8.27 0.88
C ASN A 72 18.34 7.19 -0.20
N TYR A 73 17.78 6.03 0.09
CA TYR A 73 17.48 5.02 -0.92
C TYR A 73 16.16 5.43 -1.58
N LEU A 74 16.23 5.85 -2.84
CA LEU A 74 15.09 6.39 -3.56
C LEU A 74 14.74 5.49 -4.75
N LEU A 75 13.44 5.39 -5.02
CA LEU A 75 12.94 5.01 -6.33
C LEU A 75 12.62 6.31 -7.09
N LEU A 76 13.35 6.56 -8.16
CA LEU A 76 13.26 7.74 -9.01
C LEU A 76 12.37 7.41 -10.22
N HIS A 77 11.44 8.31 -10.53
CA HIS A 77 10.55 8.19 -11.69
C HIS A 77 10.90 9.28 -12.71
N TYR A 78 11.52 8.87 -13.80
CA TYR A 78 11.84 9.73 -14.92
C TYR A 78 10.79 9.56 -16.01
N LYS A 79 10.32 10.68 -16.55
CA LYS A 79 9.33 10.72 -17.62
C LYS A 79 9.62 11.85 -18.58
N ASP A 80 9.87 11.49 -19.82
CA ASP A 80 9.91 12.44 -20.92
C ASP A 80 8.73 12.21 -21.88
N LYS A 81 8.80 12.74 -23.10
CA LYS A 81 7.71 12.65 -24.07
C LYS A 81 7.57 11.26 -24.71
N GLU A 82 8.64 10.48 -24.74
CA GLU A 82 8.74 9.23 -25.50
C GLU A 82 8.97 8.02 -24.57
N GLU A 83 9.60 8.24 -23.40
CA GLU A 83 9.99 7.20 -22.46
C GLU A 83 9.59 7.52 -21.00
N GLU A 84 9.27 6.45 -20.28
CA GLU A 84 9.02 6.46 -18.84
C GLU A 84 9.89 5.36 -18.22
N CYS A 85 10.74 5.71 -17.25
CA CYS A 85 11.64 4.77 -16.61
C CYS A 85 11.74 4.99 -15.09
N PHE A 86 12.07 3.89 -14.40
CA PHE A 86 12.23 3.87 -12.95
C PHE A 86 13.64 3.40 -12.60
N GLU A 87 14.29 4.11 -11.69
CA GLU A 87 15.64 3.81 -11.21
C GLU A 87 15.69 3.78 -9.68
N ALA A 88 16.35 2.78 -9.10
CA ALA A 88 16.57 2.73 -7.66
C ALA A 88 18.03 3.09 -7.36
N ASP A 89 18.27 4.13 -6.57
CA ASP A 89 19.62 4.63 -6.27
C ASP A 89 19.75 5.19 -4.85
N VAL A 90 21.00 5.30 -4.37
CA VAL A 90 21.37 6.03 -3.16
C VAL A 90 21.73 7.46 -3.53
N VAL A 91 20.82 8.38 -3.23
CA VAL A 91 20.97 9.78 -3.62
C VAL A 91 21.56 10.59 -2.48
N ASP A 92 22.72 11.23 -2.71
CA ASP A 92 23.21 12.33 -1.86
C ASP A 92 22.41 13.59 -2.18
N THR A 93 21.65 14.08 -1.21
CA THR A 93 20.77 15.24 -1.39
C THR A 93 21.53 16.55 -1.57
N LYS A 94 22.84 16.58 -1.25
CA LYS A 94 23.71 17.70 -1.66
C LYS A 94 23.87 17.79 -3.18
N ALA A 95 23.67 16.68 -3.88
CA ALA A 95 23.73 16.60 -5.33
C ALA A 95 22.33 16.57 -5.97
N TRP A 96 21.26 16.87 -5.23
CA TRP A 96 19.87 16.77 -5.73
C TRP A 96 19.65 17.55 -7.04
N ASP A 97 20.26 18.72 -7.16
CA ASP A 97 20.23 19.54 -8.38
C ASP A 97 20.77 18.83 -9.63
N CYS A 98 21.61 17.80 -9.49
CA CYS A 98 22.08 16.99 -10.61
C CYS A 98 21.02 16.00 -11.09
N TYR A 99 20.19 15.49 -10.18
CA TYR A 99 19.14 14.51 -10.49
C TYR A 99 17.90 15.17 -11.12
N ILE A 100 17.51 16.35 -10.64
CA ILE A 100 16.32 17.08 -11.15
C ILE A 100 16.55 17.80 -12.48
N LYS A 101 17.79 17.91 -12.96
CA LYS A 101 18.11 18.58 -14.24
C LYS A 101 17.64 17.81 -15.48
N GLY A 102 17.12 16.60 -15.30
CA GLY A 102 16.59 15.76 -16.37
C GLY A 102 15.06 15.68 -16.36
N SER A 103 14.56 14.51 -16.74
CA SER A 103 13.15 14.14 -16.82
C SER A 103 12.58 13.63 -15.49
N LEU A 104 13.24 13.87 -14.36
CA LEU A 104 12.80 13.40 -13.05
C LEU A 104 11.52 14.13 -12.62
N VAL A 105 10.43 13.38 -12.42
CA VAL A 105 9.12 13.93 -12.07
C VAL A 105 8.86 13.82 -10.58
N GLU A 106 9.15 12.65 -10.02
CA GLU A 106 8.82 12.31 -8.64
C GLU A 106 9.72 11.17 -8.14
N TYR A 107 9.70 10.96 -6.83
CA TYR A 107 10.44 9.89 -6.18
C TYR A 107 9.66 9.30 -5.00
N ILE A 108 9.97 8.07 -4.65
CA ILE A 108 9.57 7.44 -3.38
C ILE A 108 10.81 7.29 -2.51
N ASN A 109 10.71 7.63 -1.23
CA ASN A 109 11.69 7.16 -0.26
C ASN A 109 11.40 5.70 0.08
N ILE A 110 12.35 4.80 -0.22
CA ILE A 110 12.16 3.36 -0.03
C ILE A 110 11.92 3.02 1.44
N ASP A 111 12.46 3.82 2.38
CA ASP A 111 12.21 3.64 3.82
C ASP A 111 10.73 3.85 4.20
N ASP A 112 9.97 4.61 3.41
CA ASP A 112 8.55 4.86 3.67
C ASP A 112 7.64 3.69 3.24
N LEU A 113 8.18 2.73 2.49
CA LEU A 113 7.49 1.48 2.14
C LEU A 113 7.38 0.52 3.32
N PHE A 114 8.24 0.69 4.33
CA PHE A 114 8.33 -0.20 5.47
C PHE A 114 7.79 0.47 6.73
N PRO A 115 7.13 -0.29 7.62
CA PRO A 115 6.75 0.21 8.93
C PRO A 115 7.98 0.76 9.63
N LYS A 116 7.94 2.02 10.05
CA LYS A 116 9.00 2.64 10.85
C LYS A 116 8.89 2.12 12.27
N GLY A 117 9.41 0.91 12.51
CA GLY A 117 9.57 0.29 13.82
C GLY A 117 8.34 0.39 14.73
N GLY A 118 7.41 -0.55 14.61
CA GLY A 118 6.37 -0.80 15.60
C GLY A 118 6.29 -2.30 15.84
N GLU A 119 6.52 -2.71 17.08
CA GLU A 119 6.46 -4.09 17.57
C GLU A 119 5.19 -4.81 17.07
N GLN A 120 5.37 -6.02 16.55
CA GLN A 120 4.29 -7.01 16.37
C GLN A 120 4.33 -8.01 17.51
#